data_AF-A0A7X0IKH4-F1
#
_entry.id   AF-A0A7X0IKH4-F1
#
_cell.length_a   1.000
_cell.length_b   1.000
_cell.length_c   1.000
_cell.angle_alpha   90.00
_cell.angle_beta   90.00
_cell.angle_gamma   90.00
#
_symmetry.space_group_name_H-M   'P 1'
#
loop_
_entity.id
_entity.type
_entity.pdbx_description
1 polymer ?
#
loop_
_entity_poly.entity_id
_entity_poly.type
_entity_poly.pdbx_seq_one_letter_code
_entity_poly.pdbx_strand_id
1 'polypeptide(L)'
;MPHTNPYPDPALQEVTNRNRNARQLITAFSSSTLALAEIWQHVTTALDDTLTLVTQLTKLQAELSRIRRQRADMVAAARATLAAHHDGEADPLFYLRDELTAQRADEAWPGERG
;
A
#
# COMPACT_ATOMS: atom_id res chain seq x y z
N MET A 1 -23.07 -24.41 -73.15
CA MET A 1 -22.79 -23.06 -72.62
C MET A 1 -23.40 -22.99 -71.23
N PRO A 2 -22.63 -23.06 -70.13
CA PRO A 2 -23.21 -22.96 -68.79
C PRO A 2 -23.48 -21.48 -68.49
N HIS A 3 -24.72 -21.17 -68.10
CA HIS A 3 -25.12 -19.84 -67.67
C HIS A 3 -24.46 -19.54 -66.32
N THR A 4 -23.32 -18.84 -66.34
CA THR A 4 -22.78 -18.15 -65.17
C THR A 4 -23.74 -17.02 -64.81
N ASN A 5 -24.57 -17.25 -63.79
CA ASN A 5 -25.42 -16.20 -63.23
C ASN A 5 -24.49 -15.08 -62.70
N PRO A 6 -24.53 -13.86 -63.25
CA PRO A 6 -23.62 -12.78 -62.86
C PRO A 6 -23.99 -12.16 -61.51
N TYR A 7 -25.17 -12.49 -60.96
CA TYR A 7 -25.67 -11.93 -59.71
C TYR A 7 -25.53 -12.95 -58.58
N PRO A 8 -24.86 -12.58 -57.46
CA PRO A 8 -24.81 -13.43 -56.29
C PRO A 8 -26.22 -13.67 -55.76
N ASP A 9 -26.50 -14.91 -55.37
CA ASP A 9 -27.76 -15.30 -54.77
C ASP A 9 -28.06 -14.36 -53.57
N PRO A 10 -29.17 -13.60 -53.60
CA PRO A 10 -29.48 -12.62 -52.57
C PRO A 10 -29.54 -13.25 -51.17
N ALA A 11 -29.91 -14.53 -51.05
CA ALA A 11 -29.91 -15.24 -49.78
C ALA A 11 -28.48 -15.49 -49.25
N LEU A 12 -27.53 -15.84 -50.13
CA LEU A 12 -26.12 -16.02 -49.75
C LEU A 12 -25.44 -14.70 -49.39
N GLN A 13 -25.83 -13.61 -50.08
CA GLN A 13 -25.33 -12.27 -49.75
C GLN A 13 -25.83 -11.81 -48.38
N GLU A 14 -27.10 -12.08 -48.04
CA GLU A 14 -27.67 -11.77 -46.73
C GLU A 14 -27.00 -12.56 -45.60
N VAL A 15 -26.77 -13.87 -45.79
CA VAL A 15 -26.03 -14.70 -44.82
C VAL A 15 -24.61 -14.17 -44.60
N THR A 16 -23.92 -13.78 -45.67
CA THR A 16 -22.57 -13.19 -45.58
C THR A 16 -22.56 -11.87 -44.80
N ASN A 17 -23.55 -11.00 -45.04
CA ASN A 17 -23.68 -9.74 -44.33
C ASN A 17 -23.99 -9.94 -42.84
N ARG A 18 -24.89 -10.88 -42.50
CA ARG A 18 -25.17 -11.24 -41.10
C ARG A 18 -23.93 -11.81 -40.41
N ASN A 19 -23.17 -12.69 -41.07
CA ASN A 19 -21.94 -13.24 -40.51
C ASN A 19 -20.89 -12.14 -40.24
N ARG A 20 -20.72 -11.19 -41.16
CA ARG A 20 -19.81 -10.05 -40.99
C ARG A 20 -20.20 -9.18 -39.79
N ASN A 21 -21.49 -8.85 -39.65
CA ASN A 21 -21.97 -8.08 -38.50
C ASN A 21 -21.75 -8.84 -37.17
N ALA A 22 -22.04 -10.14 -37.14
CA ALA A 22 -21.81 -10.96 -35.94
C ALA A 22 -20.33 -10.97 -35.54
N ARG A 23 -19.40 -11.11 -36.50
CA ARG A 23 -17.96 -11.06 -36.24
C ARG A 23 -17.51 -9.69 -35.71
N GLN A 24 -18.01 -8.60 -36.29
CA GLN A 24 -17.71 -7.25 -35.80
C GLN A 24 -18.17 -7.02 -34.37
N LEU A 25 -19.38 -7.49 -34.03
CA LEU A 25 -19.91 -7.42 -32.66
C LEU A 25 -19.07 -8.24 -31.68
N ILE A 26 -18.66 -9.46 -32.05
CA ILE A 26 -17.79 -10.30 -31.21
C ILE A 26 -16.43 -9.62 -31.02
N THR A 27 -15.82 -9.08 -32.07
CA THR A 27 -14.53 -8.37 -31.96
C THR A 27 -14.63 -7.16 -31.04
N ALA A 28 -15.69 -6.35 -31.17
CA ALA A 28 -15.93 -5.18 -30.32
C ALA A 28 -16.22 -5.57 -28.86
N PHE A 29 -16.93 -6.67 -28.63
CA PHE A 29 -17.19 -7.17 -27.28
C PHE A 29 -15.90 -7.68 -26.64
N SER A 30 -15.09 -8.47 -27.35
CA SER A 30 -13.81 -8.97 -26.85
C SER A 30 -12.83 -7.85 -26.50
N SER A 31 -12.72 -6.79 -27.33
CA SER A 31 -11.85 -5.65 -26.99
C SER A 31 -12.36 -4.89 -25.75
N SER A 32 -13.68 -4.78 -25.57
CA SER A 32 -14.28 -4.16 -24.39
C SER A 32 -14.02 -4.98 -23.12
N THR A 33 -14.05 -6.31 -23.21
CA THR A 33 -13.68 -7.18 -22.07
C THR A 33 -12.21 -7.04 -21.69
N LEU A 34 -11.32 -6.84 -22.65
CA LEU A 34 -9.90 -6.61 -22.39
C LEU A 34 -9.68 -5.25 -21.71
N ALA A 35 -10.31 -4.18 -22.21
CA ALA A 35 -10.24 -2.86 -21.57
C ALA A 35 -10.80 -2.87 -20.14
N LEU A 36 -11.88 -3.61 -19.90
CA LEU A 36 -12.43 -3.77 -18.56
C LEU A 36 -11.49 -4.56 -17.63
N ALA A 37 -10.78 -5.57 -18.16
CA ALA A 37 -9.78 -6.31 -17.40
C ALA A 37 -8.61 -5.41 -16.98
N GLU A 38 -8.13 -4.54 -17.88
CA GLU A 38 -7.08 -3.56 -17.56
C GLU A 38 -7.53 -2.57 -16.48
N ILE A 39 -8.77 -2.09 -16.55
CA ILE A 39 -9.35 -1.21 -15.53
C ILE A 39 -9.42 -1.93 -14.18
N TRP A 40 -9.91 -3.17 -14.16
CA TRP A 40 -9.97 -3.95 -12.93
C TRP A 40 -8.59 -4.20 -12.33
N GLN A 41 -7.59 -4.47 -13.16
CA GLN A 41 -6.21 -4.62 -12.70
C GLN A 41 -5.69 -3.33 -12.06
N HIS A 42 -5.94 -2.17 -12.67
CA HIS A 42 -5.57 -0.88 -12.08
C HIS A 42 -6.28 -0.63 -10.75
N VAL A 43 -7.57 -0.95 -10.65
CA VAL A 43 -8.33 -0.82 -9.40
C VAL A 43 -7.74 -1.73 -8.32
N THR A 44 -7.45 -2.99 -8.64
CA THR A 44 -6.84 -3.92 -7.67
C THR A 44 -5.46 -3.46 -7.22
N THR A 45 -4.62 -2.99 -8.14
CA THR A 45 -3.30 -2.44 -7.80
C THR A 45 -3.42 -1.20 -6.91
N ALA A 46 -4.33 -0.28 -7.23
CA ALA A 46 -4.56 0.91 -6.41
C ALA A 46 -5.07 0.55 -5.00
N LEU A 47 -5.91 -0.47 -4.87
CA LEU A 47 -6.37 -0.97 -3.57
C LEU A 47 -5.22 -1.58 -2.75
N ASP A 48 -4.37 -2.41 -3.36
CA ASP A 48 -3.20 -3.00 -2.71
C ASP A 48 -2.17 -1.93 -2.29
N ASP A 49 -1.94 -0.93 -3.14
CA ASP A 49 -1.09 0.22 -2.82
C ASP A 49 -1.65 1.01 -1.63
N THR A 50 -2.96 1.21 -1.57
CA THR A 50 -3.61 1.90 -0.45
C THR A 50 -3.40 1.14 0.87
N LEU A 51 -3.55 -0.19 0.86
CA LEU A 51 -3.29 -1.04 2.04
C LEU A 51 -1.82 -0.97 2.48
N THR A 52 -0.90 -0.94 1.50
CA THR A 52 0.54 -0.79 1.76
C THR A 52 0.84 0.56 2.43
N LEU A 53 0.26 1.66 1.91
CA LEU A 53 0.43 3.00 2.46
C LEU A 53 -0.14 3.12 3.88
N VAL A 54 -1.32 2.54 4.14
CA VAL A 54 -1.90 2.52 5.49
C VAL A 54 -1.00 1.78 6.48
N THR A 55 -0.40 0.67 6.06
CA THR A 55 0.54 -0.09 6.89
C THR A 55 1.80 0.73 7.21
N GLN A 56 2.36 1.39 6.20
CA GLN A 56 3.53 2.27 6.37
C GLN A 56 3.21 3.47 7.27
N LEU A 57 2.06 4.10 7.09
CA LEU A 57 1.61 5.22 7.91
C LEU A 57 1.45 4.80 9.37
N THR A 58 0.84 3.64 9.62
CA THR A 58 0.67 3.10 10.97
C THR A 58 2.01 2.84 11.64
N LYS A 59 2.97 2.25 10.91
CA LYS A 59 4.34 2.05 11.40
C LYS A 59 5.02 3.38 11.75
N LEU A 60 4.91 4.37 10.87
CA LEU A 60 5.52 5.68 11.07
C LEU A 60 4.90 6.43 12.26
N GLN A 61 3.58 6.31 12.44
CA GLN A 61 2.88 6.88 13.60
C GLN A 61 3.33 6.23 14.92
N ALA A 62 3.50 4.90 14.93
CA ALA A 62 4.03 4.18 16.09
C ALA A 62 5.47 4.62 16.41
N GLU A 63 6.32 4.73 15.39
CA GLU A 63 7.71 5.16 15.54
C GLU A 63 7.81 6.62 16.03
N LEU A 64 7.01 7.53 15.46
CA LEU A 64 6.95 8.92 15.90
C LEU A 64 6.48 9.02 17.36
N SER A 65 5.49 8.23 17.75
CA SER A 65 4.98 8.19 19.12
C SER A 65 6.04 7.67 20.10
N ARG A 66 6.81 6.66 19.69
CA ARG A 66 7.95 6.13 20.46
C ARG A 66 9.03 7.20 20.66
N ILE A 67 9.47 7.86 19.59
CA ILE A 67 10.51 8.90 19.65
C ILE A 67 10.05 10.08 20.53
N ARG A 68 8.79 10.50 20.40
CA ARG A 68 8.24 11.59 21.24
C ARG A 68 8.24 11.23 22.72
N ARG A 69 7.94 9.98 23.05
CA ARG A 69 7.99 9.45 24.42
C ARG A 69 9.42 9.44 24.95
N GLN A 70 10.36 8.81 24.24
CA GLN A 70 11.79 8.78 24.61
C GLN A 70 12.36 10.19 24.84
N ARG A 71 11.97 11.16 24.01
CA ARG A 71 12.36 12.56 24.21
C ARG A 71 11.75 13.16 25.48
N ALA A 72 10.48 12.90 25.76
CA ALA A 72 9.82 13.40 26.97
C ALA A 72 10.48 12.82 28.23
N ASP A 73 10.76 11.52 28.21
CA ASP A 73 11.38 10.80 29.32
C ASP A 73 12.82 11.29 29.56
N MET A 74 13.62 11.52 28.51
CA MET A 74 14.93 12.18 28.64
C MET A 74 14.87 13.58 29.23
N VAL A 75 13.89 14.39 28.83
CA VAL A 75 13.71 15.72 29.41
C VAL A 75 13.33 15.61 30.89
N ALA A 76 12.51 14.63 31.26
CA ALA A 76 12.17 14.36 32.65
C ALA A 76 13.40 13.91 33.46
N ALA A 77 14.19 12.98 32.94
CA ALA A 77 15.43 12.51 33.57
C ALA A 77 16.44 13.65 33.77
N ALA A 78 16.64 14.50 32.75
CA ALA A 78 17.51 15.67 32.87
C ALA A 78 17.03 16.65 33.95
N ARG A 79 15.71 16.89 34.05
CA ARG A 79 15.13 17.73 35.10
C ARG A 79 15.30 17.10 36.48
N ALA A 80 15.09 15.78 36.61
CA ALA A 80 15.29 15.05 37.85
C ALA A 80 16.75 15.13 38.32
N THR A 81 17.71 14.94 37.42
CA THR A 81 19.15 15.10 37.72
C THR A 81 19.48 16.50 38.23
N LEU A 82 18.95 17.56 37.60
CA LEU A 82 19.20 18.94 38.05
C LEU A 82 18.61 19.21 39.43
N ALA A 83 17.41 18.71 39.70
CA ALA A 83 16.78 18.82 41.02
C ALA A 83 17.57 18.05 42.09
N ALA A 84 17.91 16.79 41.82
CA ALA A 84 18.72 15.96 42.70
C ALA A 84 20.09 16.60 43.02
N HIS A 85 20.73 17.22 42.03
CA HIS A 85 21.98 17.94 42.25
C HIS A 85 21.79 19.16 43.16
N HIS A 86 20.70 19.91 42.98
CA HIS A 86 20.37 21.05 43.84
C HIS A 86 20.10 20.62 45.28
N ASP A 87 19.43 19.48 45.47
CA ASP A 87 19.08 18.92 46.77
C ASP A 87 20.27 18.23 47.47
N GLY A 88 21.43 18.15 46.80
CA GLY A 88 22.64 17.55 47.35
C GLY A 88 22.63 16.02 47.38
N GLU A 89 21.81 15.38 46.54
CA GLU A 89 21.80 13.92 46.40
C GLU A 89 23.19 13.40 46.00
N ALA A 90 23.56 12.23 46.53
CA ALA A 90 24.90 11.66 46.35
C ALA A 90 25.20 11.23 44.90
N ASP A 91 24.18 10.85 44.13
CA ASP A 91 24.31 10.42 42.74
C ASP A 91 23.18 10.96 41.82
N PRO A 92 23.16 12.27 41.54
CA PRO A 92 22.13 12.87 40.69
C PRO A 92 22.13 12.36 39.24
N LEU A 93 23.27 11.82 38.77
CA LEU A 93 23.42 11.26 37.43
C LEU A 93 22.76 9.89 37.28
N PHE A 94 22.29 9.29 38.37
CA PHE A 94 21.54 8.04 38.35
C PHE A 94 20.35 8.11 37.37
N TYR A 95 19.53 9.17 37.44
CA TYR A 95 18.33 9.32 36.59
C TYR A 95 18.65 9.32 35.09
N LEU A 96 19.72 10.00 34.66
CA LEU A 96 20.13 9.99 33.25
C LEU A 96 20.67 8.62 32.81
N ARG A 97 21.42 7.93 33.66
CA ARG A 97 21.95 6.59 33.35
C ARG A 97 20.84 5.55 33.28
N ASP A 98 19.86 5.65 34.17
CA ASP A 98 18.67 4.80 34.17
C ASP A 98 17.88 4.99 32.88
N GLU A 99 17.56 6.24 32.52
CA GLU A 99 16.84 6.54 31.28
C GLU A 99 17.61 6.12 30.02
N LEU A 100 18.94 6.32 29.97
CA LEU A 100 19.77 5.80 28.87
C LEU A 100 19.75 4.27 28.78
N THR A 101 19.66 3.59 29.92
CA THR A 101 19.57 2.13 29.98
C THR A 101 18.20 1.65 29.52
N ALA A 102 17.13 2.34 29.93
CA ALA A 102 15.76 2.07 29.49
C ALA A 102 15.63 2.25 27.96
N GLN A 103 16.18 3.33 27.39
CA GLN A 103 16.14 3.55 25.94
C GLN A 103 16.92 2.50 25.15
N ARG A 104 18.08 2.05 25.65
CA ARG A 104 18.82 0.94 25.05
C ARG A 104 18.04 -0.36 25.07
N ALA A 105 17.29 -0.64 26.13
CA ALA A 105 16.43 -1.82 26.20
C ALA A 105 15.27 -1.74 25.18
N ASP A 106 14.67 -0.56 25.03
CA ASP A 106 13.63 -0.29 24.03
C ASP A 106 14.14 -0.37 22.58
N GLU A 107 15.42 -0.06 22.34
CA GLU A 107 16.07 -0.22 21.04
C GLU A 107 16.50 -1.66 20.76
N ALA A 108 16.93 -2.40 21.80
CA ALA A 108 17.38 -3.78 21.71
C ALA A 108 16.23 -4.79 21.50
N TRP A 109 14.97 -4.36 21.59
CA TRP A 109 13.80 -5.19 21.30
C TRP A 109 13.13 -4.87 19.94
N PRO A 110 13.51 -5.54 18.83
CA PRO A 110 12.72 -5.50 17.61
C PRO A 110 12.23 -6.86 17.07
N GLY A 111 12.50 -8.03 17.69
CA GLY A 111 12.11 -9.29 17.05
C GLY A 111 12.49 -10.63 17.67
N GLU A 112 12.17 -10.91 18.94
CA GLU A 112 11.98 -12.29 19.39
C GLU A 112 10.48 -12.57 19.59
N ARG A 113 9.83 -13.01 18.50
CA ARG A 113 8.61 -13.84 18.37
C ARG A 113 7.91 -13.52 17.04
N GLY A 114 8.46 -14.12 15.98
CA GLY A 114 7.62 -14.70 14.93
C GLY A 114 7.07 -16.04 15.38
#